data_AF-A0A3M1VG85-F1
#
_entry.id   AF-A0A3M1VG85-F1
#
_cell.length_a   1.000
_cell.length_b   1.000
_cell.length_c   1.000
_cell.angle_alpha   90.00
_cell.angle_beta   90.00
_cell.angle_gamma   90.00
#
_symmetry.space_group_name_H-M   'P 1'
#
loop_
_entity.id
_entity.type
_entity.pdbx_description
1 polymer ?
#
loop_
_entity_poly.entity_id
_entity_poly.type
_entity_poly.pdbx_seq_one_letter_code
_entity_poly.pdbx_strand_id
1 'polypeptide(L)'
;MDKNSQDKKHKTETVNLGLLELLNTSAGKTDGVKRNSVSYDNYIRVSAPVDFTTIDSNGSSVNKAPNNYEILMHAQKWHELSILCEKNISSGKKNEVIEAKLWWILAQLKGQLMPASMLAAPLESVSSEIIKSEFALPEELCQMCGNLLQEVANELAKCGCFDTALTFLKRANQFSVDCTVVARELLRSYQTGANTDISRENGICSELRKLCGSQLLDVDEVNSDGGQDDTEKNRLKTQKSIFDSRRLLILGLSILIIVGLVFWNLSARDIAGIVVIKRSSGDARPVPILPELKRIRSVSNLDALYYGINRAEKRDDAKETEHNVVGHKQVVNTSGPLEPYDFGKIMRGQARSHLDIPLGPRSALAKPNEPPAAYPYEKLDQVTMYTIIRPTKIMARPSVLTVSVGTLYEGDRVMVQAKVGNWLQLRSKRGNLGYIRASDARVLSGQSR
;
A
#
# COMPACT_ATOMS: atom_id res chain seq x y z
N MET A 1 62.64 2.87 -10.25
CA MET A 1 62.24 1.73 -11.11
C MET A 1 61.67 0.68 -10.16
N ASP A 2 60.40 0.29 -10.13
CA ASP A 2 59.21 0.67 -10.89
C ASP A 2 57.98 0.49 -10.00
N LYS A 3 56.99 1.36 -10.20
CA LYS A 3 55.66 1.28 -9.58
C LYS A 3 54.83 0.26 -10.36
N ASN A 4 54.12 -0.64 -9.68
CA ASN A 4 53.06 -1.42 -10.32
C ASN A 4 51.85 -1.53 -9.39
N SER A 5 50.96 -0.55 -9.50
CA SER A 5 49.64 -0.51 -8.86
C SER A 5 48.62 -0.93 -9.91
N GLN A 6 48.11 -2.17 -9.82
CA GLN A 6 47.04 -2.65 -10.70
C GLN A 6 45.69 -2.13 -10.22
N ASP A 7 45.14 -1.22 -11.00
CA ASP A 7 43.80 -0.67 -10.86
C ASP A 7 42.78 -1.67 -11.41
N LYS A 8 41.96 -2.28 -10.54
CA LYS A 8 40.87 -3.17 -10.93
C LYS A 8 39.64 -2.32 -11.27
N LYS A 9 39.41 -2.08 -12.57
CA LYS A 9 38.15 -1.54 -13.09
C LYS A 9 37.00 -2.53 -12.84
N HIS A 10 36.09 -2.16 -11.95
CA HIS A 10 34.78 -2.82 -11.87
C HIS A 10 33.94 -2.43 -13.09
N LYS A 11 33.63 -3.43 -13.91
CA LYS A 11 32.72 -3.32 -15.05
C LYS A 11 31.29 -3.43 -14.51
N THR A 12 30.59 -2.31 -14.40
CA THR A 12 29.16 -2.27 -14.12
C THR A 12 28.40 -2.56 -15.42
N GLU A 13 27.74 -3.72 -15.48
CA GLU A 13 26.80 -4.05 -16.54
C GLU A 13 25.47 -3.36 -16.25
N THR A 14 25.09 -2.43 -17.13
CA THR A 14 23.80 -1.75 -17.10
C THR A 14 22.75 -2.66 -17.74
N VAL A 15 21.79 -3.12 -16.93
CA VAL A 15 20.61 -3.84 -17.42
C VAL A 15 19.66 -2.81 -18.03
N ASN A 16 19.60 -2.79 -19.36
CA ASN A 16 18.71 -1.91 -20.11
C ASN A 16 17.32 -2.56 -20.21
N LEU A 17 16.32 -2.01 -19.51
CA LEU A 17 14.97 -2.62 -19.35
C LEU A 17 14.05 -2.46 -20.58
N GLY A 18 14.57 -2.18 -21.78
CA GLY A 18 13.84 -2.26 -23.06
C GLY A 18 12.64 -1.31 -23.22
N LEU A 19 12.34 -0.44 -22.26
CA LEU A 19 11.15 0.42 -22.26
C LEU A 19 11.25 1.58 -23.27
N LEU A 20 12.47 1.99 -23.64
CA LEU A 20 12.73 3.03 -24.65
C LEU A 20 12.59 2.52 -26.10
N GLU A 21 12.79 1.23 -26.38
CA GLU A 21 12.63 0.66 -27.74
C GLU A 21 11.16 0.49 -28.15
N LEU A 22 10.25 0.38 -27.18
CA LEU A 22 8.81 0.29 -27.44
C LEU A 22 8.17 1.64 -27.81
N LEU A 23 8.81 2.77 -27.48
CA LEU A 23 8.31 4.10 -27.82
C LEU A 23 8.71 4.56 -29.24
N ASN A 24 9.74 3.94 -29.84
CA ASN A 24 10.25 4.31 -31.17
C ASN A 24 9.78 3.42 -32.33
N THR A 25 8.95 2.39 -32.08
CA THR A 25 8.53 1.42 -33.10
C THR A 25 7.20 1.74 -33.81
N SER A 26 6.60 2.93 -33.60
CA SER A 26 5.34 3.31 -34.27
C SER A 26 5.49 4.14 -35.56
N ALA A 27 6.71 4.45 -36.02
CA ALA A 27 6.93 5.17 -37.28
C ALA A 27 6.96 4.21 -38.49
N GLY A 28 5.78 3.73 -38.87
CA GLY A 28 5.57 2.99 -40.12
C GLY A 28 5.72 3.90 -41.35
N LYS A 29 6.80 3.66 -42.09
CA LYS A 29 6.96 3.70 -43.56
C LYS A 29 5.84 4.42 -44.35
N THR A 30 6.08 5.68 -44.71
CA THR A 30 5.43 6.33 -45.86
C THR A 30 6.49 6.79 -46.85
N ASP A 31 6.27 6.44 -48.11
CA ASP A 31 7.17 6.67 -49.21
C ASP A 31 7.29 8.17 -49.56
N GLY A 32 8.54 8.60 -49.76
CA GLY A 32 8.93 9.51 -50.83
C GLY A 32 8.33 10.92 -50.88
N VAL A 33 8.68 11.80 -49.92
CA VAL A 33 8.68 13.26 -50.17
C VAL A 33 9.89 13.90 -49.51
N LYS A 34 10.79 14.48 -50.32
CA LYS A 34 11.88 15.35 -49.87
C LYS A 34 11.30 16.54 -49.08
N ARG A 35 11.52 16.60 -47.77
CA ARG A 35 11.33 17.82 -46.98
C ARG A 35 12.53 18.05 -46.06
N ASN A 36 12.87 19.32 -45.99
CA ASN A 36 14.05 19.90 -45.37
C ASN A 36 14.26 19.41 -43.93
N SER A 37 15.50 19.07 -43.61
CA SER A 37 15.99 18.78 -42.27
C SER A 37 15.81 20.01 -41.37
N VAL A 38 14.77 19.98 -40.53
CA VAL A 38 14.70 20.86 -39.36
C VAL A 38 15.55 20.18 -38.28
N SER A 39 16.64 20.85 -37.91
CA SER A 39 17.53 20.45 -36.83
C SER A 39 16.76 20.46 -35.50
N TYR A 40 16.75 19.32 -34.80
CA TYR A 40 16.28 19.21 -33.42
C TYR A 40 17.44 19.40 -32.44
N ASP A 41 18.13 20.55 -32.53
CA ASP A 41 19.03 21.04 -31.49
C ASP A 41 18.29 22.04 -30.60
N ASN A 42 17.29 21.55 -29.85
CA ASN A 42 16.75 22.28 -28.70
C ASN A 42 17.13 21.54 -27.43
N TYR A 43 18.42 21.66 -27.08
CA TYR A 43 18.86 21.48 -25.71
C TYR A 43 18.15 22.52 -24.83
N ILE A 44 17.52 22.03 -23.76
CA ILE A 44 16.95 22.83 -22.69
C ILE A 44 18.07 23.73 -22.14
N ARG A 45 18.07 25.01 -22.52
CA ARG A 45 18.71 26.05 -21.72
C ARG A 45 17.87 26.17 -20.45
N VAL A 46 18.29 25.46 -19.41
CA VAL A 46 17.90 25.79 -18.04
C VAL A 46 18.40 27.22 -17.84
N SER A 47 17.47 28.17 -17.82
CA SER A 47 17.73 29.57 -17.49
C SER A 47 18.55 29.61 -16.20
N ALA A 48 19.56 30.49 -16.17
CA ALA A 48 20.52 30.59 -15.07
C ALA A 48 19.83 30.50 -13.69
N PRO A 49 20.44 29.80 -12.71
CA PRO A 49 19.85 29.63 -11.40
C PRO A 49 19.56 31.01 -10.80
N VAL A 50 18.31 31.21 -10.39
CA VAL A 50 17.95 32.33 -9.53
C VAL A 50 18.65 32.06 -8.19
N ASP A 51 19.58 32.92 -7.81
CA ASP A 51 20.29 32.79 -6.53
C ASP A 51 19.29 33.01 -5.38
N PHE A 52 18.81 31.91 -4.80
CA PHE A 52 18.03 31.92 -3.57
C PHE A 52 18.99 31.79 -2.39
N THR A 53 19.33 32.91 -1.76
CA THR A 53 20.01 32.91 -0.46
C THR A 53 18.97 32.81 0.64
N THR A 54 18.72 31.62 1.17
CA THR A 54 17.97 31.43 2.42
C THR A 54 18.90 31.71 3.60
N ILE A 55 18.61 32.78 4.35
CA ILE A 55 19.28 33.11 5.62
C ILE A 55 18.52 32.39 6.72
N ASP A 56 19.17 31.47 7.39
CA ASP A 56 18.68 30.79 8.58
C ASP A 56 18.75 31.71 9.82
N SER A 57 17.90 31.45 10.81
CA SER A 57 17.72 32.25 12.04
C SER A 57 19.00 32.47 12.87
N ASN A 58 20.06 31.72 12.57
CA ASN A 58 21.35 31.75 13.25
C ASN A 58 22.46 32.45 12.43
N GLY A 59 22.14 33.01 11.26
CA GLY A 59 23.09 33.79 10.45
C GLY A 59 24.27 32.99 9.89
N SER A 60 24.19 31.65 9.91
CA SER A 60 25.22 30.76 9.40
C SER A 60 24.83 30.32 8.00
N SER A 61 25.22 31.09 6.98
CA SER A 61 24.97 30.75 5.58
C SER A 61 25.66 29.43 5.18
N VAL A 62 25.02 28.31 5.47
CA VAL A 62 25.34 27.05 4.82
C VAL A 62 24.75 27.16 3.43
N ASN A 63 25.56 27.60 2.48
CA ASN A 63 25.24 27.62 1.05
C ASN A 63 25.10 26.19 0.54
N LYS A 64 24.06 25.47 0.98
CA LYS A 64 23.62 24.24 0.35
C LYS A 64 22.87 24.68 -0.90
N ALA A 65 23.47 24.45 -2.06
CA ALA A 65 22.81 24.74 -3.33
C ALA A 65 21.39 24.16 -3.29
N PRO A 66 20.36 24.93 -3.68
CA PRO A 66 18.97 24.51 -3.55
C PRO A 66 18.81 23.14 -4.21
N ASN A 67 18.23 22.20 -3.46
CA ASN A 67 18.12 20.83 -3.90
C ASN A 67 17.22 20.83 -5.15
N ASN A 68 17.72 20.27 -6.26
CA ASN A 68 17.04 20.34 -7.56
C ASN A 68 15.59 19.79 -7.51
N TYR A 69 15.29 18.91 -6.54
CA TYR A 69 13.94 18.38 -6.32
C TYR A 69 12.94 19.48 -5.93
N GLU A 70 13.29 20.34 -4.97
CA GLU A 70 12.38 21.36 -4.44
C GLU A 70 12.04 22.41 -5.50
N ILE A 71 13.03 22.81 -6.30
CA ILE A 71 12.83 23.76 -7.40
C ILE A 71 11.80 23.21 -8.39
N LEU A 72 11.94 21.94 -8.80
CA LEU A 72 11.03 21.30 -9.74
C LEU A 72 9.64 21.05 -9.14
N MET A 73 9.57 20.73 -7.84
CA MET A 73 8.32 20.60 -7.09
C MET A 73 7.56 21.92 -7.05
N HIS A 74 8.23 23.03 -6.66
CA HIS A 74 7.60 24.35 -6.61
C HIS A 74 7.17 24.84 -8.00
N ALA A 75 7.91 24.48 -9.05
CA ALA A 75 7.52 24.73 -10.43
C ALA A 75 6.41 23.79 -10.95
N GLN A 76 5.95 22.83 -10.15
CA GLN A 76 4.96 21.79 -10.51
C GLN A 76 5.34 20.98 -11.76
N LYS A 77 6.64 20.83 -12.02
CA LYS A 77 7.20 20.08 -13.16
C LYS A 77 7.36 18.61 -12.82
N TRP A 78 6.25 17.93 -12.51
CA TRP A 78 6.24 16.56 -11.97
C TRP A 78 6.95 15.53 -12.87
N HIS A 79 6.84 15.66 -14.19
CA HIS A 79 7.50 14.75 -15.13
C HIS A 79 9.03 14.93 -15.18
N GLU A 80 9.52 16.17 -15.15
CA GLU A 80 10.96 16.44 -15.08
C GLU A 80 11.53 15.95 -13.74
N LEU A 81 10.76 16.15 -12.65
CA LEU A 81 11.10 15.65 -11.32
C LEU A 81 11.20 14.12 -11.31
N SER A 82 10.26 13.39 -11.93
CA SER A 82 10.31 11.93 -11.98
C SER A 82 11.54 11.42 -12.72
N ILE A 83 11.89 12.02 -13.87
CA ILE A 83 13.09 11.65 -14.65
C ILE A 83 14.36 11.90 -13.82
N LEU A 84 14.43 13.02 -13.12
CA LEU A 84 15.58 13.35 -12.26
C LEU A 84 15.72 12.34 -11.12
N CYS A 85 14.62 11.93 -10.50
CA CYS A 85 14.63 10.92 -9.44
C CYS A 85 15.10 9.55 -9.96
N GLU A 86 14.62 9.11 -11.13
CA GLU A 86 15.03 7.81 -11.72
C GLU A 86 16.53 7.73 -11.96
N LYS A 87 17.14 8.83 -12.41
CA LYS A 87 18.59 8.93 -12.56
C LYS A 87 19.31 8.75 -11.22
N ASN A 88 18.82 9.37 -10.16
CA ASN A 88 19.47 9.37 -8.85
C ASN A 88 19.24 8.08 -8.05
N ILE A 89 18.13 7.37 -8.29
CA ILE A 89 17.86 6.05 -7.68
C ILE A 89 18.95 5.03 -8.02
N SER A 90 19.59 5.16 -9.18
CA SER A 90 20.56 4.17 -9.68
C SER A 90 22.00 4.40 -9.20
N SER A 91 22.36 5.60 -8.75
CA SER A 91 23.76 6.00 -8.57
C SER A 91 24.10 6.62 -7.21
N GLY A 92 23.12 6.75 -6.30
CA GLY A 92 23.27 7.48 -5.05
C GLY A 92 23.77 6.65 -3.87
N LYS A 93 24.20 7.35 -2.81
CA LYS A 93 24.31 6.76 -1.47
C LYS A 93 22.92 6.31 -0.98
N LYS A 94 22.87 5.38 -0.02
CA LYS A 94 21.59 4.84 0.50
C LYS A 94 20.57 5.94 0.86
N ASN A 95 20.99 7.01 1.54
CA ASN A 95 20.11 8.12 1.91
C ASN A 95 19.60 8.91 0.70
N GLU A 96 20.46 9.17 -0.28
CA GLU A 96 20.11 9.85 -1.53
C GLU A 96 19.14 9.00 -2.36
N VAL A 97 19.29 7.67 -2.33
CA VAL A 97 18.37 6.73 -2.98
C VAL A 97 17.01 6.74 -2.30
N ILE A 98 16.96 6.75 -0.97
CA ILE A 98 15.70 6.86 -0.21
C ILE A 98 14.99 8.18 -0.54
N GLU A 99 15.73 9.30 -0.48
CA GLU A 99 15.22 10.62 -0.82
C GLU A 99 14.69 10.67 -2.27
N ALA A 100 15.45 10.17 -3.24
CA ALA A 100 15.03 10.11 -4.64
C ALA A 100 13.77 9.24 -4.84
N LYS A 101 13.65 8.12 -4.12
CA LYS A 101 12.44 7.29 -4.16
C LYS A 101 11.22 8.02 -3.58
N LEU A 102 11.36 8.75 -2.47
CA LEU A 102 10.27 9.53 -1.88
C LEU A 102 9.80 10.63 -2.83
N TRP A 103 10.73 11.39 -3.41
CA TRP A 103 10.41 12.41 -4.41
C TRP A 103 9.79 11.83 -5.68
N TRP A 104 10.26 10.66 -6.13
CA TRP A 104 9.65 9.97 -7.26
C TRP A 104 8.19 9.61 -6.96
N ILE A 105 7.90 9.00 -5.80
CA ILE A 105 6.53 8.63 -5.41
C ILE A 105 5.65 9.89 -5.32
N LEU A 106 6.15 10.98 -4.72
CA LEU A 106 5.43 12.25 -4.65
C LEU A 106 5.11 12.79 -6.05
N ALA A 107 6.07 12.77 -6.97
CA ALA A 107 5.88 13.21 -8.35
C ALA A 107 4.82 12.37 -9.09
N GLN A 108 4.85 11.05 -8.94
CA GLN A 108 3.86 10.16 -9.55
C GLN A 108 2.44 10.41 -8.99
N LEU A 109 2.34 10.64 -7.67
CA LEU A 109 1.08 10.91 -6.98
C LEU A 109 0.49 12.26 -7.41
N LYS A 110 1.27 13.34 -7.30
CA LYS A 110 0.82 14.71 -7.64
C LYS A 110 0.59 14.91 -9.12
N GLY A 111 1.40 14.26 -9.96
CA GLY A 111 1.23 14.27 -11.41
C GLY A 111 0.09 13.38 -11.90
N GLN A 112 -0.58 12.62 -11.03
CA GLN A 112 -1.60 11.61 -11.38
C GLN A 112 -1.13 10.62 -12.44
N LEU A 113 0.18 10.37 -12.50
CA LEU A 113 0.81 9.50 -13.47
C LEU A 113 0.60 8.02 -13.10
N MET A 114 0.47 7.74 -11.80
CA MET A 114 0.18 6.40 -11.28
C MET A 114 -0.92 6.45 -10.20
N PRO A 115 -1.82 5.47 -10.15
CA PRO A 115 -2.82 5.38 -9.08
C PRO A 115 -2.16 5.06 -7.74
N ALA A 116 -2.73 5.57 -6.65
CA ALA A 116 -2.23 5.38 -5.29
C ALA A 116 -2.03 3.90 -4.90
N SER A 117 -2.87 3.00 -5.44
CA SER A 117 -2.74 1.55 -5.24
C SER A 117 -1.45 0.96 -5.79
N MET A 118 -0.91 1.49 -6.88
CA MET A 118 0.39 1.06 -7.43
C MET A 118 1.57 1.67 -6.68
N LEU A 119 1.38 2.86 -6.07
CA LEU A 119 2.39 3.55 -5.27
C LEU A 119 2.52 2.99 -3.85
N ALA A 120 1.54 2.21 -3.39
CA ALA A 120 1.57 1.58 -2.07
C ALA A 120 2.81 0.69 -1.88
N ALA A 121 3.07 -0.25 -2.78
CA ALA A 121 4.20 -1.18 -2.65
C ALA A 121 5.58 -0.49 -2.55
N PRO A 122 5.96 0.45 -3.46
CA PRO A 122 7.25 1.14 -3.33
C PRO A 122 7.32 2.00 -2.07
N LEU A 123 6.23 2.67 -1.67
CA LEU A 123 6.21 3.47 -0.45
C LEU A 123 6.33 2.61 0.82
N GLU A 124 5.72 1.42 0.83
CA GLU A 124 5.85 0.45 1.91
C GLU A 124 7.30 -0.05 2.02
N SER A 125 7.95 -0.30 0.88
CA SER A 125 9.37 -0.69 0.85
C SER A 125 10.26 0.42 1.41
N VAL A 126 10.06 1.67 1.00
CA VAL A 126 10.87 2.81 1.45
C VAL A 126 10.66 3.09 2.94
N SER A 127 9.41 3.14 3.39
CA SER A 127 9.11 3.34 4.83
C SER A 127 9.67 2.21 5.69
N SER A 128 9.65 0.96 5.22
CA SER A 128 10.30 -0.17 5.90
C SER A 128 11.82 0.01 5.99
N GLU A 129 12.44 0.51 4.92
CA GLU A 129 13.89 0.75 4.87
C GLU A 129 14.30 1.87 5.82
N ILE A 130 13.49 2.93 5.95
CA ILE A 130 13.69 4.02 6.91
C ILE A 130 13.55 3.51 8.35
N ILE A 131 12.51 2.72 8.67
CA ILE A 131 12.31 2.17 10.02
C ILE A 131 13.44 1.21 10.42
N LYS A 132 13.95 0.41 9.48
CA LYS A 132 15.06 -0.53 9.71
C LYS A 132 16.42 0.13 9.75
N SER A 133 16.53 1.38 9.29
CA SER A 133 17.79 2.11 9.30
C SER A 133 18.17 2.45 10.75
N GLU A 134 19.15 1.74 11.31
CA GLU A 134 19.75 2.09 12.61
C GLU A 134 20.46 3.46 12.57
N PHE A 135 20.81 3.95 11.38
CA PHE A 135 21.44 5.25 11.20
C PHE A 135 20.41 6.37 11.31
N ALA A 136 20.80 7.45 11.98
CA ALA A 136 20.06 8.71 12.07
C ALA A 136 19.87 9.29 10.66
N LEU A 137 18.76 8.93 10.02
CA LEU A 137 18.28 9.60 8.83
C LEU A 137 17.90 11.03 9.19
N PRO A 138 18.09 11.99 8.27
CA PRO A 138 17.60 13.35 8.45
C PRO A 138 16.11 13.34 8.83
N GLU A 139 15.74 14.10 9.86
CA GLU A 139 14.37 14.23 10.34
C GLU A 139 13.40 14.64 9.21
N GLU A 140 13.89 15.49 8.30
CA GLU A 140 13.19 15.93 7.10
C GLU A 140 12.70 14.76 6.21
N LEU A 141 13.52 13.70 6.05
CA LEU A 141 13.13 12.53 5.25
C LEU A 141 12.09 11.67 5.95
N CYS A 142 12.19 11.54 7.28
CA CYS A 142 11.19 10.84 8.09
C CYS A 142 9.84 11.57 8.01
N GLN A 143 9.86 12.91 8.15
CA GLN A 143 8.67 13.74 8.05
C GLN A 143 8.06 13.69 6.64
N MET A 144 8.88 13.78 5.59
CA MET A 144 8.44 13.62 4.20
C MET A 144 7.78 12.27 3.97
N CYS A 145 8.38 11.17 4.46
CA CYS A 145 7.79 9.84 4.36
C CYS A 145 6.45 9.76 5.09
N GLY A 146 6.36 10.30 6.31
CA GLY A 146 5.12 10.32 7.09
C GLY A 146 3.99 11.08 6.38
N ASN A 147 4.28 12.26 5.83
CA ASN A 147 3.33 13.06 5.06
C ASN A 147 2.85 12.32 3.80
N LEU A 148 3.78 11.67 3.09
CA LEU A 148 3.46 10.92 1.87
C LEU A 148 2.61 9.67 2.16
N LEU A 149 2.90 8.96 3.25
CA LEU A 149 2.08 7.84 3.73
C LEU A 149 0.64 8.30 4.03
N GLN A 150 0.49 9.47 4.67
CA GLN A 150 -0.81 10.06 4.97
C GLN A 150 -1.58 10.46 3.69
N GLU A 151 -0.88 11.04 2.72
CA GLU A 151 -1.48 11.44 1.44
C GLU A 151 -1.93 10.23 0.62
N VAL A 152 -1.08 9.21 0.48
CA VAL A 152 -1.43 7.95 -0.20
C VAL A 152 -2.56 7.23 0.53
N ALA A 153 -2.58 7.23 1.86
CA ALA A 153 -3.70 6.66 2.63
C ALA A 153 -5.03 7.37 2.31
N ASN A 154 -5.03 8.70 2.19
CA ASN A 154 -6.22 9.46 1.83
C ASN A 154 -6.71 9.14 0.40
N GLU A 155 -5.80 9.00 -0.56
CA GLU A 155 -6.20 8.60 -1.93
C GLU A 155 -6.70 7.14 -1.99
N LEU A 156 -6.10 6.23 -1.23
CA LEU A 156 -6.58 4.85 -1.10
C LEU A 156 -7.97 4.78 -0.46
N ALA A 157 -8.25 5.65 0.52
CA ALA A 157 -9.56 5.79 1.14
C ALA A 157 -10.65 6.11 0.12
N LYS A 158 -10.37 7.09 -0.76
CA LYS A 158 -11.29 7.50 -1.84
C LYS A 158 -11.58 6.37 -2.81
N CYS A 159 -10.63 5.45 -3.01
CA CYS A 159 -10.81 4.24 -3.82
C CYS A 159 -11.52 3.08 -3.08
N GLY A 160 -11.89 3.25 -1.81
CA GLY A 160 -12.49 2.20 -0.99
C GLY A 160 -11.50 1.16 -0.45
N CYS A 161 -10.19 1.40 -0.56
CA CYS A 161 -9.15 0.50 -0.06
C CYS A 161 -8.80 0.78 1.41
N PHE A 162 -9.80 0.72 2.29
CA PHE A 162 -9.70 1.14 3.70
C PHE A 162 -8.66 0.37 4.52
N ASP A 163 -8.53 -0.95 4.32
CA ASP A 163 -7.55 -1.77 5.05
C ASP A 163 -6.11 -1.32 4.78
N THR A 164 -5.80 -1.09 3.51
CA THR A 164 -4.49 -0.60 3.09
C THR A 164 -4.27 0.80 3.63
N ALA A 165 -5.24 1.71 3.44
CA ALA A 165 -5.17 3.07 3.98
C ALA A 165 -4.88 3.10 5.50
N LEU A 166 -5.55 2.24 6.28
CA LEU A 166 -5.32 2.11 7.73
C LEU A 166 -3.88 1.66 8.05
N THR A 167 -3.34 0.69 7.32
CA THR A 167 -1.94 0.25 7.48
C THR A 167 -0.96 1.39 7.21
N PHE A 168 -1.21 2.19 6.18
CA PHE A 168 -0.39 3.37 5.86
C PHE A 168 -0.45 4.43 6.97
N LEU A 169 -1.62 4.71 7.54
CA LEU A 169 -1.75 5.65 8.66
C LEU A 169 -1.06 5.16 9.94
N LYS A 170 -1.19 3.89 10.28
CA LYS A 170 -0.48 3.30 11.42
C LYS A 170 1.03 3.50 11.29
N ARG A 171 1.53 3.38 10.06
CA ARG A 171 2.94 3.56 9.75
C ARG A 171 3.34 5.03 9.76
N ALA A 172 2.51 5.92 9.23
CA ALA A 172 2.72 7.37 9.29
C ALA A 172 2.86 7.87 10.73
N ASN A 173 2.05 7.33 11.66
CA ASN A 173 2.12 7.65 13.10
C ASN A 173 3.47 7.27 13.74
N GLN A 174 4.22 6.32 13.18
CA GLN A 174 5.58 5.98 13.66
C GLN A 174 6.60 7.08 13.34
N PHE A 175 6.30 7.95 12.37
CA PHE A 175 7.13 9.10 11.97
C PHE A 175 6.71 10.40 12.67
N SER A 176 5.96 10.33 13.78
CA SER A 176 5.48 11.49 14.55
C SER A 176 4.61 12.49 13.79
N VAL A 177 4.05 12.09 12.64
CA VAL A 177 3.10 12.91 11.88
C VAL A 177 1.69 12.78 12.47
N ASP A 178 1.03 13.90 12.74
CA ASP A 178 -0.34 13.91 13.24
C ASP A 178 -1.31 13.34 12.18
N CYS A 179 -1.69 12.10 12.40
CA CYS A 179 -2.61 11.36 11.54
C CYS A 179 -4.08 11.54 11.93
N THR A 180 -4.40 12.28 13.01
CA THR A 180 -5.75 12.30 13.60
C THR A 180 -6.80 12.88 12.66
N VAL A 181 -6.43 13.86 11.84
CA VAL A 181 -7.35 14.50 10.87
C VAL A 181 -7.74 13.50 9.77
N VAL A 182 -6.76 12.82 9.19
CA VAL A 182 -7.00 11.85 8.10
C VAL A 182 -7.66 10.57 8.62
N ALA A 183 -7.32 10.13 9.83
CA ALA A 183 -8.01 9.02 10.48
C ALA A 183 -9.50 9.32 10.73
N ARG A 184 -9.84 10.57 11.12
CA ARG A 184 -11.23 11.02 11.27
C ARG A 184 -11.97 11.04 9.93
N GLU A 185 -11.35 11.56 8.88
CA GLU A 185 -11.97 11.62 7.55
C GLU A 185 -12.19 10.20 6.97
N LEU A 186 -11.24 9.29 7.20
CA LEU A 186 -11.38 7.87 6.88
C LEU A 186 -12.55 7.24 7.63
N LEU A 187 -12.68 7.49 8.93
CA LEU A 187 -13.77 6.95 9.74
C LEU A 187 -15.13 7.44 9.22
N ARG A 188 -15.25 8.73 8.87
CA ARG A 188 -16.46 9.30 8.27
C ARG A 188 -16.78 8.70 6.90
N SER A 189 -15.76 8.57 6.04
CA SER A 189 -15.91 7.98 4.71
C SER A 189 -16.32 6.51 4.79
N TYR A 190 -15.79 5.79 5.78
CA TYR A 190 -16.13 4.39 6.02
C TYR A 190 -17.57 4.22 6.53
N GLN A 191 -18.00 5.04 7.48
CA GLN A 191 -19.36 5.02 8.03
C GLN A 191 -20.43 5.39 6.99
N THR A 192 -20.14 6.36 6.12
CA THR A 192 -21.09 6.78 5.08
C THR A 192 -21.19 5.81 3.90
N GLY A 193 -20.16 5.00 3.66
CA GLY A 193 -20.12 3.98 2.60
C GLY A 193 -20.72 2.62 2.97
N ALA A 194 -21.22 2.43 4.19
CA ALA A 194 -21.56 1.12 4.75
C ALA A 194 -22.80 0.47 4.10
N ASN A 195 -22.53 -0.32 3.07
CA ASN A 195 -23.36 -1.45 2.63
C ASN A 195 -22.57 -2.77 2.72
N THR A 196 -21.53 -2.79 3.57
CA THR A 196 -20.54 -3.88 3.68
C THR A 196 -20.66 -4.65 4.99
N ASP A 197 -20.17 -5.88 4.95
CA ASP A 197 -20.18 -6.91 6.01
C ASP A 197 -19.84 -6.39 7.43
N ILE A 198 -20.82 -6.41 8.33
CA ILE A 198 -20.82 -5.79 9.68
C ILE A 198 -19.63 -6.27 10.54
N SER A 199 -19.20 -7.52 10.40
CA SER A 199 -18.10 -8.07 11.21
C SER A 199 -16.74 -7.46 10.89
N ARG A 200 -16.46 -7.11 9.63
CA ARG A 200 -15.19 -6.47 9.25
C ARG A 200 -15.17 -4.99 9.68
N GLU A 201 -16.35 -4.39 9.74
CA GLU A 201 -16.58 -3.00 10.12
C GLU A 201 -16.08 -2.68 11.53
N ASN A 202 -16.35 -3.57 12.48
CA ASN A 202 -15.97 -3.38 13.87
C ASN A 202 -14.44 -3.34 14.09
N GLY A 203 -13.68 -4.12 13.31
CA GLY A 203 -12.23 -4.16 13.42
C GLY A 203 -11.57 -2.85 12.99
N ILE A 204 -11.89 -2.39 11.77
CA ILE A 204 -11.32 -1.17 11.18
C ILE A 204 -11.71 0.07 12.01
N CYS A 205 -12.99 0.19 12.39
CA CYS A 205 -13.48 1.28 13.22
C CYS A 205 -12.77 1.34 14.58
N SER A 206 -12.54 0.19 15.23
CA SER A 206 -11.85 0.16 16.52
C SER A 206 -10.41 0.66 16.41
N GLU A 207 -9.69 0.29 15.35
CA GLU A 207 -8.31 0.70 15.12
C GLU A 207 -8.19 2.17 14.71
N LEU A 208 -9.11 2.68 13.88
CA LEU A 208 -9.18 4.12 13.57
C LEU A 208 -9.46 4.95 14.82
N ARG A 209 -10.36 4.50 15.71
CA ARG A 209 -10.62 5.18 16.99
C ARG A 209 -9.38 5.21 17.90
N LYS A 210 -8.58 4.13 17.93
CA LYS A 210 -7.30 4.12 18.66
C LYS A 210 -6.33 5.17 18.12
N LEU A 211 -6.26 5.33 16.79
CA LEU A 211 -5.41 6.35 16.15
C LEU A 211 -5.89 7.79 16.41
N CYS A 212 -7.20 8.02 16.51
CA CYS A 212 -7.75 9.34 16.83
C CYS A 212 -7.55 9.77 18.29
N GLY A 213 -7.15 8.85 19.17
CA GLY A 213 -7.07 9.09 20.61
C GLY A 213 -8.44 9.06 21.29
N SER A 214 -8.45 8.66 22.57
CA SER A 214 -9.68 8.52 23.37
C SER A 214 -10.39 9.84 23.69
N GLN A 215 -9.75 10.99 23.49
CA GLN A 215 -10.28 12.29 23.91
C GLN A 215 -11.23 12.97 22.91
N LEU A 216 -11.39 12.44 21.69
CA LEU A 216 -12.09 13.18 20.62
C LEU A 216 -13.47 12.65 20.23
N LEU A 217 -13.98 11.60 20.85
CA LEU A 217 -15.24 10.94 20.44
C LEU A 217 -16.51 11.47 21.12
N ASP A 218 -16.40 12.40 22.08
CA ASP A 218 -17.57 12.97 22.77
C ASP A 218 -18.21 14.17 22.04
N VAL A 219 -17.69 14.58 20.87
CA VAL A 219 -18.09 15.86 20.23
C VAL A 219 -19.24 15.72 19.22
N ASP A 220 -19.48 14.53 18.65
CA ASP A 220 -20.45 14.40 17.54
C ASP A 220 -21.86 13.90 17.98
N GLU A 221 -22.12 13.68 19.28
CA GLU A 221 -23.47 13.28 19.77
C GLU A 221 -24.44 14.47 20.00
N VAL A 222 -24.03 15.71 19.71
CA VAL A 222 -24.82 16.92 20.07
C VAL A 222 -25.71 17.46 18.94
N ASN A 223 -25.61 16.98 17.69
CA ASN A 223 -26.33 17.58 16.55
C ASN A 223 -27.45 16.73 15.93
N SER A 224 -27.93 15.68 16.60
CA SER A 224 -29.18 15.01 16.22
C SER A 224 -30.37 15.55 17.02
N ASP A 225 -30.61 16.86 16.96
CA ASP A 225 -31.81 17.49 17.52
C ASP A 225 -32.88 17.59 16.42
N GLY A 226 -33.55 16.44 16.18
CA GLY A 226 -34.85 16.43 15.54
C GLY A 226 -35.85 17.04 16.50
N GLY A 227 -36.47 18.15 16.08
CA GLY A 227 -37.36 19.01 16.86
C GLY A 227 -38.19 18.29 17.92
N GLN A 228 -37.78 18.45 19.18
CA GLN A 228 -38.58 18.08 20.33
C GLN A 228 -38.63 19.25 21.32
N ASP A 229 -39.81 19.85 21.35
CA ASP A 229 -40.43 20.71 22.37
C ASP A 229 -39.48 21.50 23.31
N ASP A 230 -39.43 22.83 23.11
CA ASP A 230 -38.59 23.79 23.83
C ASP A 230 -38.82 23.84 25.36
N THR A 231 -39.81 23.11 25.88
CA THR A 231 -40.09 23.01 27.31
C THR A 231 -39.19 22.01 28.06
N GLU A 232 -38.59 21.01 27.40
CA GLU A 232 -37.74 20.01 28.07
C GLU A 232 -36.26 20.46 28.19
N LYS A 233 -35.82 21.36 27.31
CA LYS A 233 -34.46 21.95 27.30
C LYS A 233 -34.12 22.74 28.56
N ASN A 234 -35.11 23.34 29.21
CA ASN A 234 -34.90 24.12 30.44
C ASN A 234 -34.78 23.25 31.70
N ARG A 235 -35.32 22.03 31.70
CA ARG A 235 -35.12 21.05 32.80
C ARG A 235 -33.77 20.35 32.72
N LEU A 236 -33.26 20.07 31.51
CA LEU A 236 -31.95 19.42 31.34
C LEU A 236 -30.76 20.36 31.62
N LYS A 237 -30.89 21.68 31.37
CA LYS A 237 -29.85 22.66 31.76
C LYS A 237 -29.66 22.78 33.27
N THR A 238 -30.73 22.65 34.05
CA THR A 238 -30.63 22.66 35.52
C THR A 238 -30.05 21.36 36.07
N GLN A 239 -30.29 20.22 35.42
CA GLN A 239 -29.74 18.93 35.85
C GLN A 239 -28.24 18.79 35.52
N LYS A 240 -27.76 19.36 34.41
CA LYS A 240 -26.33 19.32 34.02
C LYS A 240 -25.44 20.14 34.97
N SER A 241 -25.93 21.28 35.47
CA SER A 241 -25.23 22.10 36.49
C SER A 241 -25.06 21.38 37.84
N ILE A 242 -26.03 20.54 38.22
CA ILE A 242 -25.97 19.74 39.46
C ILE A 242 -24.98 18.57 39.32
N PHE A 243 -24.72 18.08 38.10
CA PHE A 243 -23.81 16.97 37.87
C PHE A 243 -22.32 17.39 37.89
N ASP A 244 -22.01 18.55 37.33
CA ASP A 244 -20.63 19.07 37.32
C ASP A 244 -20.15 19.47 38.72
N SER A 245 -21.05 19.99 39.56
CA SER A 245 -20.74 20.31 40.96
C SER A 245 -20.46 19.04 41.80
N ARG A 246 -21.16 17.93 41.54
CA ARG A 246 -20.88 16.64 42.21
C ARG A 246 -19.56 16.02 41.78
N ARG A 247 -19.17 16.13 40.51
CA ARG A 247 -17.87 15.65 40.03
C ARG A 247 -16.70 16.42 40.63
N LEU A 248 -16.81 17.74 40.76
CA LEU A 248 -15.80 18.56 41.45
C LEU A 248 -15.67 18.20 42.93
N LEU A 249 -16.78 17.87 43.61
CA LEU A 249 -16.75 17.47 45.02
C LEU A 249 -16.09 16.09 45.21
N ILE A 250 -16.38 15.12 44.34
CA ILE A 250 -15.75 13.79 44.36
C ILE A 250 -14.24 13.90 44.10
N LEU A 251 -13.84 14.72 43.12
CA LEU A 251 -12.41 14.96 42.85
C LEU A 251 -11.73 15.65 44.02
N GLY A 252 -12.36 16.67 44.63
CA GLY A 252 -11.83 17.33 45.83
C GLY A 252 -11.65 16.39 47.03
N LEU A 253 -12.64 15.51 47.28
CA LEU A 253 -12.54 14.50 48.35
C LEU A 253 -11.45 13.47 48.07
N SER A 254 -11.27 13.06 46.81
CA SER A 254 -10.21 12.10 46.44
C SER A 254 -8.81 12.66 46.71
N ILE A 255 -8.59 13.95 46.43
CA ILE A 255 -7.32 14.63 46.69
C ILE A 255 -7.07 14.72 48.20
N LEU A 256 -8.10 15.06 48.99
CA LEU A 256 -7.99 15.11 50.45
C LEU A 256 -7.61 13.74 51.07
N ILE A 257 -8.19 12.65 50.56
CA ILE A 257 -7.86 11.29 51.01
C ILE A 257 -6.40 10.95 50.69
N ILE A 258 -5.93 11.27 49.47
CA ILE A 258 -4.54 11.01 49.07
C ILE A 258 -3.56 11.80 49.94
N VAL A 259 -3.84 13.10 50.18
CA VAL A 259 -3.00 13.94 51.05
C VAL A 259 -2.99 13.41 52.48
N GLY A 260 -4.15 12.98 53.01
CA GLY A 260 -4.25 12.36 54.32
C GLY A 260 -3.44 11.06 54.45
N LEU A 261 -3.47 10.20 53.42
CA LEU A 261 -2.69 8.95 53.40
C LEU A 261 -1.18 9.20 53.31
N VAL A 262 -0.75 10.22 52.57
CA VAL A 262 0.66 10.62 52.51
C VAL A 262 1.11 11.17 53.86
N PHE A 263 0.30 12.03 54.49
CA PHE A 263 0.60 12.60 55.81
C PHE A 263 0.64 11.52 56.91
N TRP A 264 -0.28 10.56 56.87
CA TRP A 264 -0.28 9.41 57.79
C TRP A 264 0.98 8.55 57.66
N ASN A 265 1.42 8.26 56.42
CA ASN A 265 2.64 7.49 56.18
C ASN A 265 3.91 8.24 56.61
N LEU A 266 3.93 9.57 56.50
CA LEU A 266 5.03 10.39 56.99
C LEU A 266 5.07 10.40 58.53
N SER A 267 3.91 10.59 59.19
CA SER A 267 3.84 10.60 60.65
C SER A 267 4.16 9.23 61.28
N ALA A 268 3.80 8.12 60.61
CA ALA A 268 4.13 6.77 61.06
C ALA A 268 5.65 6.47 61.01
N ARG A 269 6.40 7.15 60.14
CA ARG A 269 7.86 6.97 60.03
C ARG A 269 8.64 7.66 61.15
N ASP A 270 8.12 8.74 61.72
CA ASP A 270 8.81 9.45 62.81
C ASP A 270 8.68 8.75 64.18
N ILE A 271 7.70 7.84 64.35
CA ILE A 271 7.50 7.10 65.61
C ILE A 271 8.39 5.83 65.67
N ALA A 272 8.82 5.29 64.53
CA ALA A 272 9.64 4.06 64.49
C ALA A 272 11.16 4.30 64.66
N GLY A 273 11.61 5.56 64.76
CA GLY A 273 13.04 5.93 64.75
C GLY A 273 13.74 6.00 66.11
N ILE A 274 13.06 5.73 67.23
CA ILE A 274 13.67 5.82 68.58
C ILE A 274 13.50 4.50 69.33
N VAL A 275 14.21 3.45 68.89
CA VAL A 275 14.62 2.36 69.78
C VAL A 275 16.09 2.06 69.54
N VAL A 276 16.91 2.70 70.37
CA VAL A 276 18.32 2.40 70.60
C VAL A 276 18.43 1.01 71.26
N ILE A 277 19.09 0.05 70.62
CA ILE A 277 19.80 -1.01 71.34
C ILE A 277 21.22 -1.13 70.80
N LYS A 278 22.12 -1.25 71.77
CA LYS A 278 23.56 -1.01 71.81
C LYS A 278 24.31 -2.35 71.76
N ARG A 279 25.61 -2.31 71.37
CA ARG A 279 26.67 -3.35 71.51
C ARG A 279 26.55 -4.56 70.56
N SER A 280 27.62 -5.23 70.10
CA SER A 280 29.06 -5.19 70.38
C SER A 280 29.82 -5.90 69.24
N SER A 281 31.00 -5.37 68.93
CA SER A 281 32.23 -5.94 68.36
C SER A 281 32.34 -7.44 68.03
N GLY A 282 32.99 -7.77 66.90
CA GLY A 282 33.67 -9.06 66.72
C GLY A 282 33.99 -9.50 65.28
N ASP A 283 35.17 -9.07 64.79
CA ASP A 283 36.16 -9.82 64.02
C ASP A 283 35.94 -10.45 62.62
N ALA A 284 37.01 -10.23 61.81
CA ALA A 284 37.70 -11.16 60.89
C ALA A 284 37.42 -11.14 59.37
N ARG A 285 38.20 -10.27 58.70
CA ARG A 285 39.17 -10.47 57.58
C ARG A 285 38.72 -10.97 56.16
N PRO A 286 39.46 -10.55 55.09
CA PRO A 286 39.12 -10.77 53.67
C PRO A 286 40.15 -11.68 52.93
N VAL A 287 40.16 -11.63 51.57
CA VAL A 287 41.21 -12.03 50.58
C VAL A 287 40.85 -13.32 49.76
N PRO A 288 41.24 -13.51 48.47
CA PRO A 288 41.04 -12.69 47.25
C PRO A 288 40.81 -13.57 45.96
N ILE A 289 41.14 -13.01 44.78
CA ILE A 289 40.83 -13.40 43.40
C ILE A 289 41.98 -14.17 42.69
N LEU A 290 41.63 -14.91 41.62
CA LEU A 290 42.36 -15.31 40.37
C LEU A 290 42.95 -16.75 40.34
N PRO A 291 43.35 -17.29 39.17
CA PRO A 291 42.74 -17.33 37.80
C PRO A 291 42.90 -18.70 37.11
N GLU A 292 42.20 -18.99 35.99
CA GLU A 292 42.73 -19.95 34.99
C GLU A 292 42.43 -19.56 33.53
N LEU A 293 43.45 -19.82 32.71
CA LEU A 293 43.69 -19.41 31.34
C LEU A 293 43.30 -20.50 30.32
N LYS A 294 42.75 -20.05 29.18
CA LYS A 294 43.08 -20.40 27.79
C LYS A 294 43.69 -21.79 27.47
N ARG A 295 43.05 -22.51 26.53
CA ARG A 295 43.54 -23.17 25.26
C ARG A 295 42.67 -24.43 24.98
N ILE A 296 42.11 -24.77 23.81
CA ILE A 296 42.48 -24.81 22.37
C ILE A 296 41.15 -24.95 21.56
N ARG A 297 40.89 -24.17 20.47
CA ARG A 297 40.72 -24.59 19.04
C ARG A 297 39.98 -25.94 18.85
N SER A 298 38.99 -26.16 17.98
CA SER A 298 38.74 -25.67 16.61
C SER A 298 37.50 -26.35 15.99
N VAL A 299 36.70 -25.58 15.22
CA VAL A 299 36.03 -25.93 13.93
C VAL A 299 34.85 -26.95 13.89
N SER A 300 33.84 -26.53 13.10
CA SER A 300 32.73 -27.26 12.43
C SER A 300 31.59 -27.86 13.26
N ASN A 301 30.42 -27.17 13.26
CA ASN A 301 29.08 -27.73 12.97
C ASN A 301 27.97 -26.69 13.23
N LEU A 302 27.95 -25.60 12.46
CA LEU A 302 26.95 -24.53 12.59
C LEU A 302 25.76 -24.65 11.61
N ASP A 303 25.72 -25.72 10.78
CA ASP A 303 24.61 -25.98 9.85
C ASP A 303 23.55 -26.98 10.38
N ALA A 304 23.74 -27.56 11.56
CA ALA A 304 22.80 -28.54 12.14
C ALA A 304 21.81 -27.96 13.15
N LEU A 305 21.97 -26.70 13.57
CA LEU A 305 21.14 -26.09 14.62
C LEU A 305 19.99 -25.20 14.11
N TYR A 306 19.88 -24.98 12.79
CA TYR A 306 18.80 -24.14 12.23
C TYR A 306 17.57 -24.92 11.72
N TYR A 307 17.62 -26.26 11.67
CA TYR A 307 16.49 -27.09 11.19
C TYR A 307 15.91 -28.07 12.24
N GLY A 308 16.33 -28.00 13.51
CA GLY A 308 15.92 -28.95 14.55
C GLY A 308 14.75 -28.55 15.46
N ILE A 309 14.29 -27.29 15.44
CA ILE A 309 13.45 -26.75 16.54
C ILE A 309 11.94 -26.67 16.22
N ASN A 310 11.50 -26.92 14.98
CA ASN A 310 10.07 -26.78 14.60
C ASN A 310 9.36 -28.10 14.19
N ARG A 311 9.82 -29.27 14.66
CA ARG A 311 9.19 -30.55 14.22
C ARG A 311 8.84 -31.58 15.29
N ALA A 312 8.76 -31.18 16.56
CA ALA A 312 8.30 -32.07 17.61
C ALA A 312 7.35 -31.34 18.57
N GLU A 313 6.06 -31.26 18.22
CA GLU A 313 4.96 -31.46 19.18
C GLU A 313 3.59 -31.39 18.47
N LYS A 314 2.71 -32.33 18.86
CA LYS A 314 1.32 -32.56 18.44
C LYS A 314 1.09 -33.37 17.16
N ARG A 315 1.36 -34.67 17.28
CA ARG A 315 0.44 -35.72 16.79
C ARG A 315 -0.02 -36.51 18.00
N ASP A 316 -1.33 -36.54 18.23
CA ASP A 316 -2.04 -37.67 18.84
C ASP A 316 -3.46 -37.71 18.23
N ASP A 317 -3.76 -38.86 17.62
CA ASP A 317 -5.04 -39.58 17.54
C ASP A 317 -6.30 -38.97 16.89
N ALA A 318 -6.55 -39.32 15.63
CA ALA A 318 -7.90 -39.56 15.12
C ALA A 318 -7.92 -40.50 13.90
N LYS A 319 -8.29 -41.76 14.20
CA LYS A 319 -8.82 -42.87 13.40
C LYS A 319 -9.06 -42.68 11.90
N GLU A 320 -8.41 -43.55 11.13
CA GLU A 320 -8.73 -43.94 9.76
C GLU A 320 -10.15 -44.51 9.64
N THR A 321 -10.88 -44.06 8.63
CA THR A 321 -12.01 -44.79 8.04
C THR A 321 -11.69 -44.98 6.56
N GLU A 322 -11.42 -46.23 6.19
CA GLU A 322 -11.21 -46.66 4.81
C GLU A 322 -12.51 -46.53 4.02
N HIS A 323 -12.55 -45.62 3.06
CA HIS A 323 -13.52 -45.67 1.96
C HIS A 323 -12.83 -46.02 0.66
N ASN A 324 -13.03 -47.28 0.28
CA ASN A 324 -12.61 -47.88 -0.97
C ASN A 324 -13.45 -47.30 -2.12
N VAL A 325 -12.87 -46.40 -2.93
CA VAL A 325 -13.51 -45.88 -4.15
C VAL A 325 -12.72 -46.37 -5.36
N VAL A 326 -13.34 -47.30 -6.09
CA VAL A 326 -12.89 -47.84 -7.37
C VAL A 326 -12.84 -46.72 -8.41
N GLY A 327 -11.63 -46.32 -8.80
CA GLY A 327 -11.41 -45.34 -9.86
C GLY A 327 -11.45 -45.97 -11.25
N HIS A 328 -12.52 -45.73 -12.00
CA HIS A 328 -12.51 -45.96 -13.45
C HIS A 328 -11.69 -44.85 -14.14
N LYS A 329 -10.57 -45.23 -14.75
CA LYS A 329 -9.74 -44.39 -15.61
C LYS A 329 -10.52 -44.08 -16.90
N GLN A 330 -11.20 -42.93 -16.96
CA GLN A 330 -11.73 -42.39 -18.22
C GLN A 330 -10.58 -41.78 -19.03
N VAL A 331 -10.32 -42.36 -20.20
CA VAL A 331 -9.44 -41.78 -21.23
C VAL A 331 -10.20 -40.61 -21.87
N VAL A 332 -9.85 -39.38 -21.51
CA VAL A 332 -10.45 -38.16 -22.08
C VAL A 332 -9.89 -37.94 -23.49
N ASN A 333 -10.79 -37.93 -24.47
CA ASN A 333 -10.46 -37.68 -25.87
C ASN A 333 -10.28 -36.16 -26.09
N THR A 334 -9.03 -35.69 -26.24
CA THR A 334 -8.66 -34.26 -26.37
C THR A 334 -8.62 -33.74 -27.82
N SER A 335 -9.16 -34.50 -28.77
CA SER A 335 -9.10 -34.18 -30.20
C SER A 335 -10.14 -33.14 -30.67
N GLY A 336 -11.07 -32.72 -29.80
CA GLY A 336 -12.03 -31.65 -30.05
C GLY A 336 -11.68 -30.34 -29.36
N PRO A 337 -12.28 -29.19 -29.77
CA PRO A 337 -12.15 -27.94 -29.03
C PRO A 337 -12.60 -28.13 -27.58
N LEU A 338 -11.64 -28.00 -26.65
CA LEU A 338 -11.84 -28.10 -25.21
C LEU A 338 -12.87 -27.06 -24.78
N GLU A 339 -13.86 -27.52 -24.02
CA GLU A 339 -14.86 -26.64 -23.44
C GLU A 339 -14.26 -25.99 -22.19
N PRO A 340 -14.13 -24.66 -22.12
CA PRO A 340 -14.13 -24.00 -20.82
C PRO A 340 -15.45 -24.35 -20.14
N TYR A 341 -15.34 -24.89 -18.93
CA TYR A 341 -16.45 -25.25 -18.04
C TYR A 341 -17.69 -24.40 -18.28
N ASP A 342 -18.74 -25.04 -18.79
CA ASP A 342 -20.11 -24.56 -18.98
C ASP A 342 -20.39 -23.12 -18.53
N PHE A 343 -20.15 -22.15 -19.42
CA PHE A 343 -20.48 -20.72 -19.24
C PHE A 343 -21.91 -20.45 -18.72
N GLY A 344 -22.81 -21.42 -18.93
CA GLY A 344 -24.21 -21.30 -18.54
C GLY A 344 -24.49 -21.40 -17.04
N LYS A 345 -23.65 -22.09 -16.24
CA LYS A 345 -23.93 -22.25 -14.80
C LYS A 345 -23.66 -20.97 -14.00
N ILE A 346 -22.70 -20.15 -14.43
CA ILE A 346 -22.35 -18.88 -13.75
C ILE A 346 -23.40 -17.79 -14.06
N MET A 347 -23.94 -17.77 -15.29
CA MET A 347 -24.96 -16.79 -15.70
C MET A 347 -26.32 -16.97 -14.99
N ARG A 348 -26.70 -18.19 -14.57
CA ARG A 348 -28.00 -18.41 -13.88
C ARG A 348 -27.95 -18.20 -12.36
N GLY A 349 -26.78 -18.31 -11.74
CA GLY A 349 -26.62 -18.17 -10.28
C GLY A 349 -26.40 -16.73 -9.80
N GLN A 350 -25.87 -15.84 -10.64
CA GLN A 350 -25.50 -14.47 -10.24
C GLN A 350 -26.38 -13.37 -10.83
N ALA A 351 -27.28 -13.69 -11.78
CA ALA A 351 -28.11 -12.69 -12.46
C ALA A 351 -29.39 -12.27 -11.69
N ARG A 352 -29.67 -12.82 -10.51
CA ARG A 352 -30.91 -12.53 -9.74
C ARG A 352 -30.72 -11.80 -8.40
N SER A 353 -29.50 -11.47 -7.99
CA SER A 353 -29.26 -10.88 -6.65
C SER A 353 -28.41 -9.60 -6.64
N HIS A 354 -28.14 -8.96 -7.79
CA HIS A 354 -27.16 -7.86 -7.82
C HIS A 354 -27.52 -6.68 -8.76
N LEU A 355 -28.81 -6.35 -8.89
CA LEU A 355 -29.28 -5.23 -9.73
C LEU A 355 -29.71 -3.98 -8.95
N ASP A 356 -29.48 -3.92 -7.64
CA ASP A 356 -29.64 -2.70 -6.84
C ASP A 356 -28.27 -2.16 -6.41
N ILE A 357 -27.55 -1.53 -7.34
CA ILE A 357 -26.36 -0.73 -7.01
C ILE A 357 -26.83 0.73 -6.90
N PRO A 358 -26.74 1.37 -5.72
CA PRO A 358 -27.03 2.79 -5.59
C PRO A 358 -25.96 3.60 -6.34
N LEU A 359 -26.40 4.37 -7.34
CA LEU A 359 -25.57 5.30 -8.09
C LEU A 359 -25.11 6.43 -7.15
N GLY A 360 -23.87 6.35 -6.67
CA GLY A 360 -23.21 7.43 -5.92
C GLY A 360 -23.04 8.72 -6.77
N PRO A 361 -22.73 9.86 -6.13
CA PRO A 361 -22.74 11.17 -6.77
C PRO A 361 -21.67 11.24 -7.87
N ARG A 362 -22.15 11.46 -9.10
CA ARG A 362 -21.35 11.58 -10.32
C ARG A 362 -20.37 12.76 -10.20
N SER A 363 -19.08 12.46 -10.27
CA SER A 363 -18.07 13.44 -10.70
C SER A 363 -18.50 14.04 -12.03
N ALA A 364 -18.69 15.35 -12.04
CA ALA A 364 -19.06 16.12 -13.21
C ALA A 364 -17.89 16.24 -14.19
N LEU A 365 -17.60 15.19 -14.99
CA LEU A 365 -16.76 15.34 -16.19
C LEU A 365 -16.94 14.19 -17.20
N ALA A 366 -18.17 13.92 -17.62
CA ALA A 366 -18.50 13.34 -18.92
C ALA A 366 -20.00 13.53 -19.16
N LYS A 367 -20.40 14.02 -20.33
CA LYS A 367 -21.82 14.15 -20.70
C LYS A 367 -22.47 12.74 -20.60
N PRO A 368 -23.46 12.52 -19.72
CA PRO A 368 -23.92 11.17 -19.35
C PRO A 368 -24.58 10.34 -20.46
N ASN A 369 -24.72 10.87 -21.68
CA ASN A 369 -25.50 10.26 -22.75
C ASN A 369 -24.73 10.11 -24.05
N GLU A 370 -23.42 10.37 -24.07
CA GLU A 370 -22.63 10.07 -25.26
C GLU A 370 -22.30 8.57 -25.20
N PRO A 371 -22.84 7.74 -26.11
CA PRO A 371 -22.51 6.33 -26.14
C PRO A 371 -20.98 6.22 -26.27
N PRO A 372 -20.31 5.34 -25.48
CA PRO A 372 -18.87 5.18 -25.58
C PRO A 372 -18.50 4.99 -27.04
N ALA A 373 -17.50 5.75 -27.50
CA ALA A 373 -17.07 5.75 -28.90
C ALA A 373 -17.03 4.30 -29.41
N ALA A 374 -17.82 4.02 -30.45
CA ALA A 374 -17.99 2.68 -30.95
C ALA A 374 -16.61 2.11 -31.30
N TYR A 375 -16.22 1.02 -30.63
CA TYR A 375 -14.99 0.33 -30.97
C TYR A 375 -15.06 -0.14 -32.43
N PRO A 376 -13.98 -0.04 -33.21
CA PRO A 376 -13.95 -0.56 -34.57
C PRO A 376 -14.30 -2.05 -34.52
N TYR A 377 -15.42 -2.41 -35.15
CA TYR A 377 -15.94 -3.77 -35.24
C TYR A 377 -15.55 -4.35 -36.59
N GLU A 378 -14.69 -5.36 -36.56
CA GLU A 378 -14.24 -6.10 -37.73
C GLU A 378 -14.83 -7.50 -37.65
N LYS A 379 -15.87 -7.74 -38.46
CA LYS A 379 -16.46 -9.07 -38.58
C LYS A 379 -15.48 -9.96 -39.36
N LEU A 380 -15.16 -11.14 -38.83
CA LEU A 380 -14.37 -12.11 -39.56
C LEU A 380 -15.32 -12.91 -40.46
N ASP A 381 -15.06 -12.92 -41.76
CA ASP A 381 -15.90 -13.63 -42.74
C ASP A 381 -15.92 -15.14 -42.50
N GLN A 382 -14.85 -15.66 -41.89
CA GLN A 382 -14.71 -17.07 -41.53
C GLN A 382 -14.43 -17.20 -40.04
N VAL A 383 -15.02 -18.22 -39.42
CA VAL A 383 -14.77 -18.56 -38.03
C VAL A 383 -13.34 -19.11 -37.93
N THR A 384 -12.44 -18.29 -37.40
CA THR A 384 -11.03 -18.65 -37.25
C THR A 384 -10.79 -19.27 -35.87
N MET A 385 -10.06 -20.38 -35.85
CA MET A 385 -9.63 -21.03 -34.62
C MET A 385 -8.39 -20.33 -34.06
N TYR A 386 -8.44 -19.98 -32.78
CA TYR A 386 -7.31 -19.45 -32.03
C TYR A 386 -6.90 -20.43 -30.93
N THR A 387 -5.62 -20.40 -30.58
CA THR A 387 -5.08 -21.08 -29.39
C THR A 387 -4.64 -20.05 -28.38
N ILE A 388 -5.05 -20.24 -27.13
CA ILE A 388 -4.69 -19.37 -26.02
C ILE A 388 -3.21 -19.59 -25.67
N ILE A 389 -2.43 -18.52 -25.65
CA ILE A 389 -0.98 -18.57 -25.38
C ILE A 389 -0.64 -18.23 -23.92
N ARG A 390 -1.61 -17.74 -23.15
CA ARG A 390 -1.47 -17.48 -21.71
C ARG A 390 -2.84 -17.52 -21.03
N PRO A 391 -2.93 -17.93 -19.76
CA PRO A 391 -4.20 -17.93 -19.03
C PRO A 391 -4.87 -16.55 -19.07
N THR A 392 -6.14 -16.49 -19.47
CA THR A 392 -6.86 -15.23 -19.67
C THR A 392 -8.31 -15.31 -19.22
N LYS A 393 -8.85 -14.18 -18.75
CA LYS A 393 -10.25 -14.06 -18.33
C LYS A 393 -11.15 -13.75 -19.51
N ILE A 394 -12.28 -14.42 -19.59
CA ILE A 394 -13.33 -14.12 -20.57
C ILE A 394 -14.23 -13.05 -19.96
N MET A 395 -14.34 -11.93 -20.65
CA MET A 395 -15.07 -10.75 -20.20
C MET A 395 -16.45 -10.68 -20.87
N ALA A 396 -17.46 -10.14 -20.19
CA ALA A 396 -18.80 -9.99 -20.74
C ALA A 396 -18.89 -8.93 -21.86
N ARG A 397 -17.95 -7.98 -21.89
CA ARG A 397 -17.84 -6.88 -22.86
C ARG A 397 -16.35 -6.64 -23.20
N PRO A 398 -16.02 -5.93 -24.28
CA PRO A 398 -14.63 -5.63 -24.67
C PRO A 398 -14.00 -4.55 -23.78
N SER A 399 -13.93 -4.80 -22.46
CA SER A 399 -13.30 -3.92 -21.48
C SER A 399 -12.80 -4.70 -20.27
N VAL A 400 -11.67 -4.25 -19.71
CA VAL A 400 -11.01 -4.83 -18.54
C VAL A 400 -11.83 -4.64 -17.27
N LEU A 401 -12.68 -3.62 -17.24
CA LEU A 401 -13.53 -3.27 -16.09
C LEU A 401 -14.84 -4.06 -16.05
N THR A 402 -15.08 -4.94 -17.01
CA THR A 402 -16.35 -5.67 -17.11
C THR A 402 -16.31 -6.97 -16.32
N VAL A 403 -17.47 -7.56 -16.04
CA VAL A 403 -17.54 -8.80 -15.26
C VAL A 403 -16.89 -9.94 -16.03
N SER A 404 -16.01 -10.69 -15.35
CA SER A 404 -15.41 -11.90 -15.86
C SER A 404 -16.43 -13.04 -15.84
N VAL A 405 -16.72 -13.62 -17.01
CA VAL A 405 -17.66 -14.72 -17.21
C VAL A 405 -16.98 -16.08 -17.08
N GLY A 406 -15.66 -16.16 -17.28
CA GLY A 406 -14.91 -17.40 -17.19
C GLY A 406 -13.40 -17.18 -17.30
N THR A 407 -12.63 -18.27 -17.35
CA THR A 407 -11.18 -18.24 -17.55
C THR A 407 -10.80 -19.33 -18.55
N LEU A 408 -9.88 -19.00 -19.44
CA LEU A 408 -9.24 -19.92 -20.38
C LEU A 408 -7.80 -20.15 -19.94
N TYR A 409 -7.31 -21.34 -20.21
CA TYR A 409 -5.95 -21.75 -19.92
C TYR A 409 -5.11 -21.79 -21.19
N GLU A 410 -3.79 -21.78 -21.03
CA GLU A 410 -2.86 -21.92 -22.15
C GLU A 410 -3.07 -23.26 -22.87
N GLY A 411 -3.08 -23.23 -24.21
CA GLY A 411 -3.38 -24.37 -25.06
C GLY A 411 -4.86 -24.54 -25.42
N ASP A 412 -5.78 -23.88 -24.70
CA ASP A 412 -7.21 -23.93 -25.03
C ASP A 412 -7.47 -23.41 -26.44
N ARG A 413 -8.39 -24.06 -27.15
CA ARG A 413 -8.77 -23.69 -28.52
C ARG A 413 -10.13 -23.01 -28.52
N VAL A 414 -10.22 -21.82 -29.10
CA VAL A 414 -11.45 -21.02 -29.14
C VAL A 414 -11.81 -20.58 -30.55
N MET A 415 -13.13 -20.54 -30.82
CA MET A 415 -13.68 -20.00 -32.06
C MET A 415 -13.91 -18.50 -31.92
N VAL A 416 -13.27 -17.71 -32.78
CA VAL A 416 -13.43 -16.26 -32.83
C VAL A 416 -14.33 -15.88 -33.99
N GLN A 417 -15.32 -15.03 -33.74
CA GLN A 417 -16.29 -14.58 -34.76
C GLN A 417 -16.05 -13.15 -35.26
N ALA A 418 -15.49 -12.30 -34.40
CA ALA A 418 -15.22 -10.92 -34.73
C ALA A 418 -14.08 -10.38 -33.87
N LYS A 419 -13.50 -9.27 -34.31
CA LYS A 419 -12.51 -8.49 -33.57
C LYS A 419 -13.10 -7.12 -33.26
N VAL A 420 -12.96 -6.69 -32.02
CA VAL A 420 -13.50 -5.41 -31.51
C VAL A 420 -12.35 -4.63 -30.90
N GLY A 421 -11.69 -3.81 -31.72
CA GLY A 421 -10.41 -3.18 -31.37
C GLY A 421 -9.35 -4.24 -30.95
N ASN A 422 -8.96 -4.22 -29.67
CA ASN A 422 -7.96 -5.14 -29.09
C ASN A 422 -8.59 -6.40 -28.47
N TRP A 423 -9.87 -6.65 -28.72
CA TRP A 423 -10.61 -7.79 -28.17
C TRP A 423 -11.03 -8.76 -29.27
N LEU A 424 -11.04 -10.04 -28.95
CA LEU A 424 -11.58 -11.11 -29.78
C LEU A 424 -12.93 -11.54 -29.21
N GLN A 425 -13.97 -11.51 -30.04
CA GLN A 425 -15.30 -11.96 -29.68
C GLN A 425 -15.38 -13.48 -29.89
N LEU A 426 -15.53 -14.19 -28.77
CA LEU A 426 -15.70 -15.64 -28.71
C LEU A 426 -17.18 -16.00 -28.78
N ARG A 427 -17.49 -17.14 -29.39
CA ARG A 427 -18.82 -17.77 -29.29
C ARG A 427 -18.68 -19.18 -28.76
N SER A 428 -19.37 -19.45 -27.65
CA SER A 428 -19.46 -20.81 -27.11
C SER A 428 -20.38 -21.68 -27.99
N LYS A 429 -20.28 -23.01 -27.85
CA LYS A 429 -21.18 -23.95 -28.55
C LYS A 429 -22.65 -23.70 -28.22
N ARG A 430 -22.96 -23.17 -27.03
CA ARG A 430 -24.31 -22.80 -26.59
C ARG A 430 -24.76 -21.42 -27.10
N GLY A 431 -23.94 -20.73 -27.89
CA GLY A 431 -24.26 -19.42 -28.45
C GLY A 431 -23.98 -18.23 -27.52
N ASN A 432 -23.40 -18.46 -26.34
CA ASN A 432 -23.01 -17.36 -25.45
C ASN A 432 -21.79 -16.63 -26.01
N LEU A 433 -21.80 -15.29 -25.90
CA LEU A 433 -20.71 -14.43 -26.34
C LEU A 433 -19.80 -14.07 -25.17
N GLY A 434 -18.50 -13.98 -25.44
CA GLY A 434 -17.50 -13.51 -24.49
C GLY A 434 -16.36 -12.81 -25.22
N TYR A 435 -15.54 -12.06 -24.48
CA TYR A 435 -14.43 -11.30 -25.05
C TYR A 435 -13.12 -11.62 -24.34
N ILE A 436 -12.06 -11.81 -25.10
CA ILE A 436 -10.68 -11.95 -24.57
C ILE A 436 -9.77 -10.94 -25.26
N ARG A 437 -8.61 -10.63 -24.68
CA ARG A 437 -7.65 -9.75 -25.35
C ARG A 437 -7.00 -10.47 -26.52
N ALA A 438 -6.83 -9.77 -27.64
CA ALA A 438 -6.21 -10.32 -28.84
C ALA A 438 -4.74 -10.74 -28.61
N SER A 439 -4.04 -10.09 -27.67
CA SER A 439 -2.66 -10.44 -27.31
C SER A 439 -2.54 -11.73 -26.47
N ASP A 440 -3.66 -12.31 -26.03
CA ASP A 440 -3.67 -13.55 -25.21
C ASP A 440 -3.89 -14.80 -26.07
N ALA A 441 -4.09 -14.63 -27.37
CA ALA A 441 -4.41 -15.70 -28.30
C ALA A 441 -3.59 -15.59 -29.59
N ARG A 442 -3.28 -16.74 -30.18
CA ARG A 442 -2.61 -16.84 -31.48
C ARG A 442 -3.52 -17.59 -32.46
N VAL A 443 -3.57 -17.13 -33.70
CA VAL A 443 -4.27 -17.85 -34.78
C VAL A 443 -3.65 -19.23 -34.93
N LEU A 444 -4.47 -20.28 -34.97
CA LEU A 444 -4.00 -21.63 -35.27
C LEU A 444 -3.71 -21.71 -36.78
N SER A 445 -2.50 -21.31 -37.19
CA SER A 445 -2.04 -21.34 -38.57
C SER A 445 -1.91 -22.78 -39.06
N GLY A 446 -3.00 -23.32 -39.62
CA GLY A 446 -3.05 -24.68 -40.16
C GLY A 446 -4.34 -25.01 -40.92
N GLN A 447 -5.24 -24.03 -41.09
CA GLN A 447 -6.45 -24.14 -41.90
C GLN A 447 -6.54 -22.95 -42.87
N SER A 448 -5.46 -22.65 -43.60
CA SER A 448 -5.65 -22.00 -44.91
C SER A 448 -6.08 -23.10 -45.86
N ARG A 449 -7.34 -23.10 -46.27
CA ARG A 449 -7.75 -23.85 -47.46
C ARG A 449 -7.22 -23.17 -48.71
#